data_AF-A0A316WHU8-F1
#
_entry.id   AF-A0A316WHU8-F1
#
_cell.length_a   1.000
_cell.length_b   1.000
_cell.length_c   1.000
_cell.angle_alpha   90.00
_cell.angle_beta   90.00
_cell.angle_gamma   90.00
#
_symmetry.space_group_name_H-M   'P 1'
#
loop_
_entity.id
_entity.type
_entity.pdbx_description
1 polymer ?
#
loop_
_entity_poly.entity_id
_entity_poly.type
_entity_poly.pdbx_seq_one_letter_code
_entity_poly.pdbx_strand_id
1 'polypeptide(L)'
;MRTIFTLLICCSFLASCYQREPEEPKICKCRVQEYERVVLLKNEHDGSYTDYSDTGWIAKGDLQEDNAADCFRNETVKNQEFSSSYDSQYRREVSRKWVYNCK
;
A
#
# COMPACT_ATOMS: atom_id res chain seq x y z
N MET A 1 -3.17 -78.77 -26.11
CA MET A 1 -3.80 -78.02 -24.98
C MET A 1 -2.66 -77.34 -24.24
N ARG A 2 -2.56 -76.05 -23.96
CA ARG A 2 -3.40 -74.86 -24.11
C ARG A 2 -2.44 -73.67 -24.13
N THR A 3 -2.62 -72.77 -25.08
CA THR A 3 -2.04 -71.43 -25.18
C THR A 3 -2.69 -70.50 -24.13
N ILE A 4 -1.90 -69.71 -23.40
CA ILE A 4 -2.33 -68.57 -22.56
C ILE A 4 -1.17 -67.55 -22.66
N PHE A 5 -1.15 -66.55 -23.55
CA PHE A 5 -1.91 -65.29 -23.66
C PHE A 5 -1.82 -64.35 -22.44
N THR A 6 -1.01 -63.29 -22.59
CA THR A 6 -1.20 -61.89 -22.10
C THR A 6 -1.25 -61.67 -20.56
N LEU A 7 -0.67 -60.62 -19.97
CA LEU A 7 -0.65 -59.21 -20.35
C LEU A 7 0.61 -58.49 -19.84
N LEU A 8 1.28 -57.79 -20.75
CA LEU A 8 1.98 -56.53 -20.46
C LEU A 8 0.92 -55.50 -20.04
N ILE A 9 0.85 -55.15 -18.76
CA ILE A 9 0.14 -53.94 -18.33
C ILE A 9 1.16 -52.81 -18.37
N CYS A 10 1.15 -52.16 -19.53
CA CYS A 10 1.76 -50.87 -19.76
C CYS A 10 1.05 -49.85 -18.84
N CYS A 11 1.67 -49.50 -17.71
CA CYS A 11 1.29 -48.30 -16.97
C CYS A 11 1.83 -47.07 -17.71
N SER A 12 1.28 -46.80 -18.90
CA SER A 12 1.39 -45.51 -19.57
C SER A 12 0.47 -44.49 -18.88
N PHE A 13 0.74 -44.21 -17.60
CA PHE A 13 0.37 -42.93 -17.03
C PHE A 13 1.54 -41.99 -17.27
N LEU A 14 1.61 -41.47 -18.50
CA LEU A 14 2.18 -40.16 -18.74
C LEU A 14 1.31 -39.19 -17.92
N ALA A 15 1.62 -39.07 -16.63
CA ALA A 15 1.29 -37.89 -15.88
C ALA A 15 1.97 -36.76 -16.64
N SER A 16 1.21 -36.13 -17.52
CA SER A 16 1.54 -34.84 -18.10
C SER A 16 1.67 -33.91 -16.92
N CYS A 17 2.89 -33.84 -16.35
CA CYS A 17 3.30 -32.73 -15.53
C CYS A 17 3.15 -31.53 -16.47
N TYR A 18 1.98 -30.89 -16.42
CA TYR A 18 1.85 -29.52 -16.82
C TYR A 18 2.87 -28.79 -15.95
N GLN A 19 4.08 -28.61 -16.48
CA GLN A 19 4.96 -27.55 -16.02
C GLN A 19 4.15 -26.29 -16.28
N ARG A 20 3.39 -25.85 -15.27
CA ARG A 20 2.93 -24.49 -15.20
C ARG A 20 4.23 -23.70 -15.26
N GLU A 21 4.46 -23.03 -16.39
CA GLU A 21 5.47 -21.98 -16.43
C GLU A 21 5.24 -21.12 -15.18
N PRO A 22 6.29 -20.83 -14.39
CA PRO A 22 6.12 -19.95 -13.26
C PRO A 22 5.56 -18.64 -13.80
N GLU A 23 4.30 -18.35 -13.49
CA GLU A 23 3.69 -17.06 -13.84
C GLU A 23 4.61 -15.99 -13.27
N GLU A 24 5.19 -15.18 -14.14
CA GLU A 24 6.03 -14.08 -13.70
C GLU A 24 5.24 -13.23 -12.70
N PRO A 25 5.83 -12.88 -11.56
CA PRO A 25 5.13 -12.07 -10.56
C PRO A 25 4.70 -10.76 -11.24
N LYS A 26 3.40 -10.48 -11.21
CA LYS A 26 2.86 -9.22 -11.73
C LYS A 26 3.41 -8.08 -10.88
N ILE A 27 4.44 -7.39 -11.38
CA ILE A 27 4.98 -6.20 -10.74
C ILE A 27 4.01 -5.05 -10.98
N CYS A 28 3.44 -4.49 -9.91
CA CYS A 28 2.61 -3.31 -10.00
C CYS A 28 3.48 -2.05 -10.00
N LYS A 29 3.21 -1.15 -10.95
CA LYS A 29 3.89 0.14 -11.04
C LYS A 29 3.14 1.15 -10.18
N CYS A 30 3.57 1.29 -8.93
CA CYS A 30 3.02 2.27 -8.01
C CYS A 30 3.95 3.48 -7.91
N ARG A 31 3.36 4.62 -7.59
CA ARG A 31 4.07 5.81 -7.14
C ARG A 31 3.62 6.15 -5.74
N VAL A 32 4.56 6.43 -4.85
CA VAL A 32 4.28 6.78 -3.47
C VAL A 32 4.69 8.22 -3.21
N GLN A 33 3.80 8.96 -2.55
CA GLN A 33 4.01 10.36 -2.19
C GLN A 33 3.59 10.59 -0.74
N GLU A 34 4.44 11.23 0.04
CA GLU A 34 4.10 11.74 1.35
C GLU A 34 3.29 13.04 1.22
N TYR A 35 2.27 13.19 2.05
CA TYR A 35 1.51 14.42 2.22
C TYR A 35 1.51 14.84 3.67
N GLU A 36 1.65 16.14 3.92
CA GLU A 36 1.55 16.76 5.24
C GLU A 36 0.41 17.78 5.24
N ARG A 37 -0.36 17.82 6.32
CA ARG A 37 -1.31 18.88 6.64
C ARG A 37 -0.97 19.45 8.00
N VAL A 38 -0.88 20.78 8.08
CA VAL A 38 -0.64 21.49 9.33
C VAL A 38 -1.86 22.34 9.64
N VAL A 39 -2.44 22.11 10.81
CA VAL A 39 -3.55 22.91 11.34
C VAL A 39 -3.03 23.68 12.55
N LEU A 40 -3.24 24.99 12.54
CA LEU A 40 -3.02 25.87 13.68
C LEU A 40 -4.37 26.23 14.27
N LEU A 41 -4.48 25.98 15.57
CA LEU A 41 -5.65 26.30 16.36
C LEU A 41 -5.25 27.38 17.36
N LYS A 42 -6.09 28.39 17.51
CA LYS A 42 -5.87 29.48 18.45
C LYS A 42 -6.65 29.22 19.74
N ASN A 43 -6.00 29.45 20.87
CA ASN A 43 -6.61 29.41 22.18
C ASN A 43 -7.41 30.69 22.42
N GLU A 44 -8.71 30.53 22.64
CA GLU A 44 -9.63 31.61 22.93
C GLU A 44 -9.68 31.91 24.43
N HIS A 45 -10.26 33.05 24.81
CA HIS A 45 -10.25 33.50 26.21
C HIS A 45 -10.94 32.51 27.17
N ASP A 46 -11.87 31.71 26.67
CA ASP A 46 -12.58 30.66 27.41
C ASP A 46 -11.80 29.33 27.51
N GLY A 47 -10.58 29.26 26.96
CA GLY A 47 -9.75 28.07 26.92
C GLY A 47 -10.10 27.09 25.79
N SER A 48 -11.07 27.43 24.93
CA SER A 48 -11.40 26.64 23.75
C SER A 48 -10.38 26.88 22.63
N TYR A 49 -10.29 25.93 21.69
CA TYR A 49 -9.45 26.06 20.51
C TYR A 49 -10.31 26.22 19.26
N THR A 50 -10.03 27.24 18.46
CA THR A 50 -10.70 27.46 17.17
C THR A 50 -9.71 27.38 16.02
N ASP A 51 -10.16 26.85 14.88
CA ASP A 51 -9.38 26.80 13.65
C ASP A 51 -8.91 28.19 13.24
N TYR A 52 -7.60 28.40 13.23
CA TYR A 52 -6.98 29.67 12.88
C TYR A 52 -6.36 29.63 11.47
N SER A 53 -5.66 28.54 11.15
CA SER A 53 -5.07 28.33 9.83
C SER A 53 -4.96 26.85 9.50
N ASP A 54 -5.13 26.51 8.22
CA ASP A 54 -4.97 25.16 7.71
C ASP A 54 -4.26 25.22 6.36
N THR A 55 -3.16 24.48 6.22
CA THR A 55 -2.41 24.42 4.96
C THR A 55 -3.09 23.57 3.90
N GLY A 56 -4.09 22.76 4.27
CA GLY A 56 -4.53 21.64 3.46
C GLY A 56 -3.45 20.54 3.36
N TRP A 57 -3.74 19.49 2.59
CA TRP A 57 -2.76 18.44 2.30
C TRP A 57 -1.81 18.88 1.20
N ILE A 58 -0.53 18.96 1.54
CA ILE A 58 0.54 19.37 0.63
C ILE A 58 1.52 18.21 0.47
N ALA A 59 1.94 17.94 -0.77
CA ALA A 59 2.96 16.94 -1.05
C ALA A 59 4.30 17.32 -0.38
N LYS A 60 4.96 16.35 0.23
CA LYS A 60 6.27 16.48 0.88
C LYS A 60 7.27 15.54 0.23
N GLY A 61 8.46 16.08 -0.06
CA GLY A 61 9.53 15.34 -0.70
C GLY A 61 9.19 14.94 -2.15
N ASP A 62 10.07 14.14 -2.72
CA ASP A 62 9.95 13.71 -4.11
C ASP A 62 9.02 12.49 -4.24
N LEU A 63 8.35 12.42 -5.38
CA LEU A 63 7.54 11.27 -5.78
C LEU A 63 8.45 10.07 -6.03
N GLN A 64 8.23 8.96 -5.33
CA GLN A 64 9.05 7.76 -5.46
C GLN A 64 8.30 6.67 -6.24
N GLU A 65 9.02 5.92 -7.07
CA GLU A 65 8.46 4.72 -7.70
C GLU A 65 8.58 3.53 -6.74
N ASP A 66 7.48 2.85 -6.49
CA ASP A 66 7.43 1.60 -5.75
C ASP A 66 6.99 0.49 -6.69
N ASN A 67 7.93 -0.40 -7.01
CA ASN A 67 7.73 -1.57 -7.87
C ASN A 67 7.61 -2.85 -7.04
N ALA A 68 6.96 -2.77 -5.86
CA ALA A 68 6.69 -3.92 -5.03
C ALA A 68 5.86 -4.99 -5.78
N ALA A 69 6.08 -6.26 -5.41
CA ALA A 69 5.20 -7.36 -5.81
C ALA A 69 3.80 -7.23 -5.17
N ASP A 70 3.69 -6.44 -4.11
CA ASP A 70 2.44 -6.12 -3.45
C ASP A 70 1.70 -5.01 -4.20
N CYS A 71 0.74 -5.43 -5.01
CA CYS A 71 -0.17 -4.54 -5.72
C CYS A 71 -1.14 -3.87 -4.75
N PHE A 72 -0.79 -2.69 -4.25
CA PHE A 72 -1.74 -1.84 -3.52
C PHE A 72 -2.84 -1.31 -4.44
N ARG A 73 -4.02 -1.04 -3.87
CA ARG A 73 -5.07 -0.33 -4.62
C ARG A 73 -4.65 1.12 -4.83
N ASN A 74 -5.08 1.72 -5.93
CA ASN A 74 -4.93 3.16 -6.12
C ASN A 74 -5.53 3.93 -4.92
N GLU A 75 -4.85 4.98 -4.49
CA GLU A 75 -5.16 5.81 -3.32
C GLU A 75 -5.06 5.07 -1.97
N THR A 76 -4.31 3.96 -1.90
CA THR A 76 -4.03 3.31 -0.61
C THR A 76 -3.24 4.26 0.28
N VAL A 77 -3.73 4.48 1.50
CA VAL A 77 -3.05 5.30 2.52
C VAL A 77 -2.25 4.41 3.47
N LYS A 78 -0.99 4.78 3.72
CA LYS A 78 -0.07 4.12 4.66
C LYS A 78 0.56 5.14 5.59
N ASN A 79 1.07 4.64 6.73
CA ASN A 79 1.85 5.40 7.72
C ASN A 79 1.21 6.75 8.04
N GLN A 80 -0.01 6.70 8.57
CA GLN A 80 -0.69 7.89 9.03
C GLN A 80 -0.10 8.31 10.38
N GLU A 81 0.62 9.42 10.38
CA GLU A 81 1.26 9.96 11.56
C GLU A 81 0.53 11.23 12.01
N PHE A 82 0.48 11.44 13.33
CA PHE A 82 -0.09 12.63 13.92
C PHE A 82 0.81 13.10 15.05
N SER A 83 1.05 14.41 15.11
CA SER A 83 1.72 15.05 16.23
C SER A 83 1.04 16.38 16.56
N SER A 84 1.04 16.74 17.84
CA SER A 84 0.53 18.02 18.32
C SER A 84 1.54 18.69 19.23
N SER A 85 1.78 19.98 19.03
CA SER A 85 2.58 20.82 19.92
C SER A 85 1.79 22.04 20.37
N TYR A 86 2.07 22.53 21.57
CA TYR A 86 1.32 23.61 22.21
C TYR A 86 2.27 24.74 22.61
N ASP A 87 1.84 25.97 22.40
CA ASP A 87 2.38 27.15 23.08
C ASP A 87 1.26 27.87 23.87
N SER A 88 1.54 29.05 24.41
CA SER A 88 0.59 29.78 25.24
C SER A 88 -0.64 30.31 24.50
N GLN A 89 -0.60 30.38 23.16
CA GLN A 89 -1.65 30.96 22.33
C GLN A 89 -2.16 30.00 21.25
N TYR A 90 -1.35 29.03 20.83
CA TYR A 90 -1.64 28.17 19.69
C TYR A 90 -1.38 26.70 19.99
N ARG A 91 -2.21 25.85 19.38
CA ARG A 91 -1.96 24.42 19.21
C ARG A 91 -1.67 24.16 17.74
N ARG A 92 -0.52 23.57 17.46
CA ARG A 92 -0.11 23.16 16.12
C ARG A 92 -0.27 21.65 16.00
N GLU A 93 -1.12 21.23 15.08
CA GLU A 93 -1.35 19.83 14.72
C GLU A 93 -0.71 19.54 13.36
N VAL A 94 0.03 18.44 13.27
CA VAL A 94 0.66 17.98 12.03
C VAL A 94 0.19 16.57 11.77
N SER A 95 -0.46 16.38 10.62
CA SER A 95 -0.84 15.07 10.10
C SER A 95 0.02 14.73 8.88
N ARG A 96 0.55 13.51 8.81
CA ARG A 96 1.27 12.99 7.65
C ARG A 96 0.68 11.68 7.18
N LYS A 97 0.76 11.44 5.88
CA LYS A 97 0.33 10.17 5.28
C LYS A 97 1.08 9.91 3.99
N TRP A 98 1.30 8.64 3.67
CA TRP A 98 1.80 8.20 2.38
C TRP A 98 0.64 7.69 1.53
N VAL A 99 0.56 8.16 0.28
CA VAL A 99 -0.49 7.75 -0.66
C VAL A 99 0.15 7.04 -1.83
N TYR A 100 -0.34 5.82 -2.07
CA TYR A 100 0.04 4.98 -3.20
C TYR A 100 -0.88 5.24 -4.39
N ASN A 101 -0.29 5.60 -5.53
CA ASN A 101 -0.96 5.74 -6.80
C ASN A 101 -0.47 4.64 -7.75
N CYS A 102 -1.28 3.60 -7.92
CA CYS A 102 -0.94 2.41 -8.69
C CYS A 102 -1.73 2.41 -10.01
N LYS A 103 -1.06 2.07 -11.11
CA LYS A 103 -1.65 1.98 -12.46
C LYS A 103 -1.66 0.54 -12.97
#